data_AF-A0A9P8HSQ1-F1
#
_entry.id   AF-A0A9P8HSQ1-F1
#
_cell.length_a   1.000
_cell.length_b   1.000
_cell.length_c   1.000
_cell.angle_alpha   90.00
_cell.angle_beta   90.00
_cell.angle_gamma   90.00
#
_symmetry.space_group_name_H-M   'P 1'
#
loop_
_entity.id
_entity.type
_entity.pdbx_description
1 polymer ?
#
loop_
_entity_poly.entity_id
_entity_poly.type
_entity_poly.pdbx_seq_one_letter_code
_entity_poly.pdbx_strand_id
1 'polypeptide(L)'
;MNGCETDDKIYNRRLMRGLAKVFAMGFRGRQSLGDVPMLAGSISKGRIGESMRWRLGLLNGLPGEDLLRHVSEAQSRLDSIEASDWCLTHGDVLPGNMMVDAKTGRLTGLIDWAEAEWLPFGMALYGVEEVLGEHVPSEGFKYYDDHEELRLVFWSKFLCLTRREGIQLRQTEAARKLGILLWRGIAFDDGRIDRVVEAGRDDSEIQKLRLFLEAPSVLESSDKVRYQSTFWDFGHFSCWEGVEWMRMRKRRVHLRGNGDEDRDLESVVQNVVGKR
;
A
#
# COMPACT_ATOMS: atom_id res chain seq x y z
N MET A 1 -9.90 -16.84 -26.82
CA MET A 1 -8.92 -16.72 -25.71
C MET A 1 -8.59 -15.26 -25.39
N ASN A 2 -8.53 -14.34 -26.37
CA ASN A 2 -8.21 -12.92 -26.13
C ASN A 2 -9.19 -12.09 -25.27
N GLY A 3 -10.44 -12.52 -25.06
CA GLY A 3 -11.44 -11.72 -24.31
C GLY A 3 -11.33 -11.84 -22.78
N CYS A 4 -11.01 -13.02 -22.26
CA CYS A 4 -10.88 -13.26 -20.82
C CYS A 4 -9.64 -12.53 -20.27
N GLU A 5 -8.52 -12.63 -20.98
CA GLU A 5 -7.25 -12.00 -20.58
C GLU A 5 -7.35 -10.46 -20.57
N THR A 6 -8.13 -9.87 -21.48
CA THR A 6 -8.38 -8.41 -21.47
C THR A 6 -9.27 -7.97 -20.31
N ASP A 7 -10.25 -8.80 -19.93
CA ASP A 7 -11.13 -8.51 -18.81
C ASP A 7 -10.37 -8.63 -17.48
N ASP A 8 -9.55 -9.67 -17.29
CA ASP A 8 -8.73 -9.87 -16.09
C ASP A 8 -7.73 -8.71 -15.90
N LYS A 9 -7.09 -8.25 -16.98
CA LYS A 9 -6.24 -7.06 -16.98
C LYS A 9 -6.99 -5.82 -16.52
N ILE A 10 -8.22 -5.60 -17.00
CA ILE A 10 -9.04 -4.45 -16.59
C ILE A 10 -9.43 -4.55 -15.11
N TYR A 11 -9.76 -5.76 -14.64
CA TYR A 11 -10.16 -6.02 -13.26
C TYR A 11 -9.02 -5.73 -12.29
N ASN A 12 -7.84 -6.31 -12.53
CA ASN A 12 -6.66 -6.10 -11.69
C ASN A 12 -6.27 -4.63 -11.62
N ARG A 13 -6.34 -3.90 -12.75
CA ARG A 13 -6.09 -2.45 -12.76
C ARG A 13 -7.08 -1.67 -11.89
N ARG A 14 -8.36 -2.06 -11.86
CA ARG A 14 -9.37 -1.42 -11.01
C ARG A 14 -9.17 -1.75 -9.53
N LEU A 15 -8.78 -2.98 -9.21
CA LEU A 15 -8.38 -3.37 -7.86
C LEU A 15 -7.18 -2.54 -7.38
N MET A 16 -6.11 -2.44 -8.18
CA MET A 16 -4.93 -1.65 -7.83
C MET A 16 -5.23 -0.16 -7.63
N ARG A 17 -6.13 0.42 -8.42
CA ARG A 17 -6.62 1.79 -8.21
C ARG A 17 -7.41 1.93 -6.91
N GLY A 18 -8.18 0.91 -6.53
CA GLY A 18 -8.90 0.83 -5.27
C GLY A 18 -7.95 0.79 -4.07
N LEU A 19 -6.96 -0.11 -4.10
CA LEU A 19 -5.92 -0.18 -3.07
C LEU A 19 -5.15 1.13 -2.96
N ALA A 20 -4.76 1.74 -4.08
CA ALA A 20 -4.09 3.05 -4.05
C ALA A 20 -4.92 4.14 -3.35
N LYS A 21 -6.26 4.09 -3.46
CA LYS A 21 -7.15 5.00 -2.71
C LYS A 21 -7.09 4.72 -1.21
N VAL A 22 -7.14 3.46 -0.79
CA VAL A 22 -7.04 3.07 0.64
C VAL A 22 -5.73 3.57 1.24
N PHE A 23 -4.60 3.28 0.59
CA PHE A 23 -3.30 3.74 1.07
C PHE A 23 -3.18 5.27 1.07
N ALA A 24 -3.75 5.96 0.08
CA ALA A 24 -3.79 7.41 0.04
C ALA A 24 -4.65 8.02 1.17
N MET A 25 -5.76 7.38 1.54
CA MET A 25 -6.57 7.81 2.69
C MET A 25 -5.78 7.69 3.99
N GLY A 26 -5.13 6.55 4.23
CA GLY A 26 -4.26 6.36 5.39
C GLY A 26 -3.12 7.39 5.43
N PHE A 27 -2.47 7.63 4.30
CA PHE A 27 -1.38 8.61 4.19
C PHE A 27 -1.84 10.06 4.41
N ARG A 28 -3.05 10.43 3.98
CA ARG A 28 -3.60 11.77 4.26
C ARG A 28 -3.88 11.99 5.76
N GLY A 29 -4.20 10.92 6.49
CA GLY A 29 -4.39 10.92 7.94
C GLY A 29 -3.12 10.61 8.74
N ARG A 30 -1.94 10.68 8.13
CA ARG A 30 -0.66 10.31 8.78
C ARG A 30 -0.30 11.24 9.94
N GLN A 31 0.50 10.70 10.87
CA GLN A 31 1.17 11.44 11.95
C GLN A 31 2.65 11.61 11.57
N SER A 32 3.10 12.85 11.42
CA SER A 32 4.52 13.17 11.21
C SER A 32 5.17 13.56 12.53
N LEU A 33 6.44 13.19 12.73
CA LEU A 33 7.18 13.48 13.98
C LEU A 33 7.21 14.99 14.32
N GLY A 34 7.17 15.84 13.29
CA GLY A 34 7.15 17.31 13.44
C GLY A 34 5.80 17.90 13.84
N ASP A 35 4.70 17.16 13.70
CA ASP A 35 3.35 17.62 14.01
C ASP A 35 2.94 17.28 15.45
N VAL A 36 3.76 16.49 16.15
CA VAL A 36 3.53 16.06 17.53
C VAL A 36 4.05 17.15 18.47
N PRO A 37 3.19 17.86 19.24
CA PRO A 37 3.65 18.89 20.16
C PRO A 37 4.62 18.27 21.18
N MET A 38 5.80 18.86 21.34
CA MET A 38 6.93 18.41 22.18
C MET A 38 6.61 18.12 23.67
N LEU A 39 5.36 18.31 24.11
CA LEU A 39 4.94 18.17 25.50
C LEU A 39 3.70 17.27 25.71
N ALA A 40 3.09 16.67 24.68
CA ALA A 40 1.77 16.03 24.84
C ALA A 40 1.48 14.69 24.14
N GLY A 41 2.43 14.03 23.47
CA GLY A 41 2.22 12.63 23.07
C GLY A 41 3.40 12.03 22.34
N SER A 42 3.71 10.76 22.60
CA SER A 42 4.43 9.95 21.62
C SER A 42 3.47 9.66 20.45
N ILE A 43 3.99 9.42 19.24
CA ILE A 43 3.20 8.78 18.17
C ILE A 43 2.47 7.58 18.77
N SER A 44 1.16 7.47 18.55
CA SER A 44 0.42 6.26 18.94
C SER A 44 0.98 5.12 18.11
N LYS A 45 1.67 4.18 18.75
CA LYS A 45 2.16 2.95 18.12
C LYS A 45 1.15 1.84 18.40
N GLY A 46 1.02 0.89 17.48
CA GLY A 46 0.37 -0.37 17.81
C GLY A 46 1.35 -1.43 18.28
N ARG A 47 0.85 -2.67 18.42
CA ARG A 47 1.63 -3.80 18.95
C ARG A 47 2.84 -4.11 18.07
N ILE A 48 2.69 -4.12 16.75
CA ILE A 48 3.83 -4.32 15.84
C ILE A 48 4.73 -3.09 15.89
N GLY A 49 4.16 -1.87 15.89
CA GLY A 49 4.91 -0.62 15.99
C GLY A 49 5.83 -0.53 17.22
N GLU A 50 5.36 -1.00 18.39
CA GLU A 50 6.14 -1.03 19.64
C GLU A 50 7.22 -2.12 19.64
N SER A 51 7.00 -3.22 18.90
CA SER A 51 7.88 -4.38 18.91
C SER A 51 8.80 -4.49 17.68
N MET A 52 8.77 -3.52 16.75
CA MET A 52 9.53 -3.58 15.49
C MET A 52 11.01 -3.92 15.66
N ARG A 53 11.70 -3.28 16.62
CA ARG A 53 13.13 -3.51 16.87
C ARG A 53 13.41 -4.95 17.31
N TRP A 54 12.60 -5.45 18.23
CA TRP A 54 12.71 -6.83 18.72
C TRP A 54 12.42 -7.83 17.60
N ARG A 55 11.34 -7.61 16.84
CA ARG A 55 10.96 -8.47 15.71
C ARG A 55 12.03 -8.50 14.61
N LEU A 56 12.61 -7.34 14.29
CA LEU A 56 13.72 -7.27 13.35
C LEU A 56 14.99 -7.97 13.89
N GLY A 57 15.19 -7.97 15.21
CA GLY A 57 16.24 -8.76 15.86
C GLY A 57 16.03 -10.28 15.72
N LEU A 58 14.79 -10.75 15.81
CA LEU A 58 14.42 -12.16 15.61
C LEU A 58 14.82 -12.65 14.20
N LEU A 59 14.68 -11.81 13.19
CA LEU A 59 14.98 -12.14 11.79
C LEU A 59 16.45 -12.43 11.49
N ASN A 60 17.38 -12.21 12.43
CA ASN A 60 18.76 -12.70 12.29
C ASN A 60 18.84 -14.25 12.23
N GLY A 61 17.76 -14.95 12.58
CA GLY A 61 17.64 -16.40 12.41
C GLY A 61 17.20 -16.86 11.01
N LEU A 62 16.90 -15.95 10.07
CA LEU A 62 16.43 -16.33 8.74
C LEU A 62 17.48 -17.18 7.98
N PRO A 63 17.05 -18.16 7.17
CA PRO A 63 17.96 -19.00 6.42
C PRO A 63 18.53 -18.27 5.19
N GLY A 64 19.85 -18.34 5.00
CA GLY A 64 20.53 -17.85 3.80
C GLY A 64 21.10 -16.44 3.91
N GLU A 65 22.31 -16.26 3.39
CA GLU A 65 23.02 -14.98 3.41
C GLU A 65 22.31 -13.88 2.61
N ASP A 66 21.53 -14.26 1.60
CA ASP A 66 20.71 -13.35 0.80
C ASP A 66 19.64 -12.67 1.65
N LEU A 67 18.92 -13.41 2.49
CA LEU A 67 17.91 -12.87 3.39
C LEU A 67 18.55 -12.05 4.51
N LEU A 68 19.67 -12.51 5.08
CA LEU A 68 20.39 -11.79 6.14
C LEU A 68 20.95 -10.44 5.66
N ARG A 69 21.24 -10.29 4.36
CA ARG A 69 21.58 -8.98 3.77
C ARG A 69 20.41 -8.00 3.89
N HIS A 70 19.20 -8.42 3.52
CA HIS A 70 18.00 -7.59 3.64
C HIS A 70 17.68 -7.24 5.10
N VAL A 71 17.91 -8.17 6.04
CA VAL A 71 17.79 -7.91 7.48
C VAL A 71 18.78 -6.84 7.93
N SER A 72 20.04 -6.96 7.55
CA SER A 72 21.10 -5.99 7.89
C SER A 72 20.80 -4.60 7.31
N GLU A 73 20.33 -4.53 6.06
CA GLU A 73 19.87 -3.28 5.44
C GLU A 73 18.72 -2.64 6.22
N ALA A 74 17.70 -3.43 6.59
CA ALA A 74 16.57 -2.94 7.38
C ALA A 74 17.02 -2.45 8.76
N GLN A 75 17.94 -3.15 9.43
CA GLN A 75 18.51 -2.74 10.71
C GLN A 75 19.21 -1.37 10.60
N SER A 76 20.02 -1.17 9.55
CA SER A 76 20.72 0.10 9.33
C SER A 76 19.77 1.28 9.04
N ARG A 77 18.54 1.01 8.58
CA ARG A 77 17.54 2.02 8.21
C ARG A 77 16.45 2.20 9.25
N LEU A 78 16.45 1.40 10.33
CA LEU A 78 15.35 1.32 11.28
C LEU A 78 15.02 2.68 11.92
N ASP A 79 16.03 3.43 12.35
CA ASP A 79 15.84 4.77 12.92
C ASP A 79 15.16 5.72 11.91
N SER A 80 15.56 5.64 10.64
CA SER A 80 14.95 6.42 9.56
C SER A 80 13.53 5.98 9.23
N ILE A 81 13.19 4.70 9.41
CA ILE A 81 11.83 4.18 9.24
C ILE A 81 10.95 4.67 10.40
N GLU A 82 11.44 4.58 11.65
CA GLU A 82 10.72 5.07 12.82
C GLU A 82 10.46 6.58 12.79
N ALA A 83 11.36 7.35 12.17
CA ALA A 83 11.21 8.79 11.95
C ALA A 83 10.35 9.17 10.73
N SER A 84 9.84 8.19 9.97
CA SER A 84 8.97 8.45 8.82
C SER A 84 7.53 8.75 9.24
N ASP A 85 6.63 8.94 8.27
CA ASP A 85 5.22 9.18 8.53
C ASP A 85 4.50 7.91 9.02
N TRP A 86 3.75 8.01 10.11
CA TRP A 86 2.97 6.88 10.64
C TRP A 86 1.52 6.97 10.15
N CYS A 87 1.01 5.88 9.59
CA CYS A 87 -0.35 5.80 9.06
C CYS A 87 -1.15 4.74 9.80
N LEU A 88 -2.46 4.94 9.94
CA LEU A 88 -3.36 3.85 10.31
C LEU A 88 -3.36 2.82 9.16
N THR A 89 -2.93 1.61 9.47
CA THR A 89 -2.88 0.48 8.55
C THR A 89 -3.92 -0.56 8.94
N HIS A 90 -4.33 -1.41 7.99
CA HIS A 90 -5.28 -2.48 8.23
C HIS A 90 -4.75 -3.59 9.15
N GLY A 91 -3.43 -3.79 9.19
CA GLY A 91 -2.79 -4.90 9.91
C GLY A 91 -2.69 -6.18 9.08
N ASP A 92 -3.77 -6.56 8.38
CA ASP A 92 -3.85 -7.80 7.59
C ASP A 92 -4.33 -7.57 6.14
N VAL A 93 -3.46 -7.01 5.28
CA VAL A 93 -3.82 -6.62 3.90
C VAL A 93 -3.65 -7.82 2.95
N LEU A 94 -4.43 -8.89 3.17
CA LEU A 94 -4.45 -10.07 2.31
C LEU A 94 -5.66 -10.08 1.37
N PRO A 95 -5.58 -10.76 0.20
CA PRO A 95 -6.72 -10.85 -0.72
C PRO A 95 -8.01 -11.36 -0.08
N GLY A 96 -7.92 -12.24 0.93
CA GLY A 96 -9.07 -12.75 1.68
C GLY A 96 -9.88 -11.69 2.43
N ASN A 97 -9.26 -10.54 2.75
CA ASN A 97 -9.90 -9.43 3.44
C ASN A 97 -10.41 -8.33 2.49
N MET A 98 -10.32 -8.56 1.16
CA MET A 98 -10.71 -7.58 0.14
C MET A 98 -12.04 -7.93 -0.50
N MET A 99 -13.02 -7.03 -0.38
CA MET A 99 -14.30 -7.17 -1.08
C MET A 99 -14.21 -6.54 -2.47
N VAL A 100 -14.39 -7.34 -3.52
CA VAL A 100 -14.29 -6.90 -4.91
C VAL A 100 -15.61 -7.14 -5.63
N ASP A 101 -16.10 -6.14 -6.35
CA ASP A 101 -17.25 -6.31 -7.23
C ASP A 101 -16.88 -7.23 -8.40
N ALA A 102 -17.52 -8.40 -8.49
CA ALA A 102 -17.19 -9.43 -9.48
C ALA A 102 -17.50 -9.05 -10.94
N LYS A 103 -18.28 -7.99 -11.19
CA LYS A 103 -18.60 -7.52 -12.55
C LYS A 103 -17.63 -6.44 -13.04
N THR A 104 -16.91 -5.82 -12.12
CA THR A 104 -16.12 -4.64 -12.43
C THR A 104 -14.68 -4.73 -11.93
N GLY A 105 -14.34 -5.61 -10.99
CA GLY A 105 -13.01 -5.64 -10.36
C GLY A 105 -12.77 -4.46 -9.42
N ARG A 106 -13.80 -3.69 -9.05
CA ARG A 106 -13.66 -2.55 -8.13
C ARG A 106 -13.56 -3.05 -6.70
N LEU A 107 -12.54 -2.59 -5.97
CA LEU A 107 -12.51 -2.73 -4.51
C LEU A 107 -13.67 -1.94 -3.90
N THR A 108 -14.51 -2.64 -3.13
CA THR A 108 -15.72 -2.10 -2.49
C THR A 108 -15.60 -2.02 -0.98
N GLY A 109 -14.68 -2.77 -0.38
CA GLY A 109 -14.44 -2.73 1.06
C GLY A 109 -13.22 -3.54 1.49
N LEU A 110 -12.78 -3.27 2.72
CA LEU A 110 -11.85 -4.10 3.48
C LEU A 110 -12.57 -4.54 4.75
N ILE A 111 -12.44 -5.81 5.10
CA ILE A 111 -13.03 -6.40 6.31
C ILE A 111 -11.92 -6.87 7.26
N ASP A 112 -12.29 -7.15 8.50
CA ASP A 112 -11.36 -7.62 9.54
C ASP A 112 -10.28 -6.61 9.96
N TRP A 113 -10.74 -5.47 10.49
CA TRP A 113 -9.89 -4.41 11.03
C TRP A 113 -9.35 -4.71 12.44
N ALA A 114 -9.41 -5.97 12.91
CA ALA A 114 -8.99 -6.33 14.26
C ALA A 114 -7.50 -6.06 14.51
N GLU A 115 -6.67 -6.22 13.47
CA GLU A 115 -5.22 -5.98 13.51
C GLU A 115 -4.83 -4.54 13.13
N ALA A 116 -5.81 -3.63 12.99
CA ALA A 116 -5.54 -2.28 12.55
C ALA A 116 -4.68 -1.51 13.56
N GLU A 117 -3.56 -0.98 13.07
CA GLU A 117 -2.64 -0.23 13.90
C GLU A 117 -1.86 0.85 13.15
N TRP A 118 -1.29 1.77 13.93
CA TRP A 118 -0.39 2.80 13.43
C TRP A 118 1.00 2.21 13.18
N LEU A 119 1.46 2.30 11.93
CA LEU A 119 2.78 1.87 11.49
C LEU A 119 3.41 2.87 10.53
N PRO A 120 4.75 2.89 10.40
CA PRO A 120 5.45 3.58 9.33
C PRO A 120 4.85 3.30 7.95
N PHE A 121 4.61 4.36 7.18
CA PHE A 121 4.07 4.25 5.84
C PHE A 121 5.00 3.42 4.97
N GLY A 122 4.42 2.37 4.37
CA GLY A 122 5.15 1.39 3.58
C GLY A 122 5.11 -0.01 4.18
N MET A 123 4.98 -0.14 5.50
CA MET A 123 4.99 -1.47 6.13
C MET A 123 3.85 -2.37 5.66
N ALA A 124 2.66 -1.83 5.41
CA ALA A 124 1.52 -2.60 4.90
C ALA A 124 1.58 -2.87 3.37
N LEU A 125 2.60 -2.38 2.66
CA LEU A 125 2.73 -2.58 1.20
C LEU A 125 3.06 -4.02 0.81
N TYR A 126 3.39 -4.92 1.76
CA TYR A 126 3.44 -6.36 1.48
C TYR A 126 2.12 -6.84 0.85
N GLY A 127 0.97 -6.27 1.28
CA GLY A 127 -0.34 -6.63 0.76
C GLY A 127 -0.58 -6.22 -0.70
N VAL A 128 0.20 -5.26 -1.20
CA VAL A 128 0.21 -4.93 -2.62
C VAL A 128 0.90 -6.03 -3.41
N GLU A 129 1.99 -6.63 -2.89
CA GLU A 129 2.66 -7.75 -3.56
C GLU A 129 1.78 -9.01 -3.59
N GLU A 130 0.92 -9.21 -2.58
CA GLU A 130 -0.01 -10.35 -2.53
C GLU A 130 -1.06 -10.35 -3.64
N VAL A 131 -1.49 -9.17 -4.10
CA VAL A 131 -2.52 -9.05 -5.15
C VAL A 131 -1.92 -9.01 -6.56
N LEU A 132 -0.59 -9.02 -6.68
CA LEU A 132 0.13 -8.96 -7.95
C LEU A 132 0.48 -10.34 -8.50
N GLY A 133 0.01 -11.39 -7.86
CA GLY A 133 0.27 -12.77 -8.26
C GLY A 133 -0.71 -13.74 -7.62
N GLU A 134 -0.41 -15.01 -7.79
CA GLU A 134 -1.20 -16.11 -7.27
C GLU A 134 -0.30 -17.24 -6.78
N HIS A 135 -0.88 -18.14 -5.99
CA HIS A 135 -0.23 -19.39 -5.64
C HIS A 135 -0.53 -20.45 -6.69
N VAL A 136 0.51 -20.90 -7.39
CA VAL A 136 0.42 -21.99 -8.36
C VAL A 136 0.81 -23.29 -7.66
N PRO A 137 -0.07 -24.32 -7.64
CA PRO A 137 0.25 -25.62 -7.05
C PRO A 137 1.58 -26.16 -7.58
N SER A 138 2.42 -26.69 -6.70
CA SER A 138 3.78 -27.21 -6.97
C SER A 138 4.86 -26.18 -7.37
N GLU A 139 4.49 -24.96 -7.74
CA GLU A 139 5.45 -23.93 -8.18
C GLU A 139 5.63 -22.79 -7.17
N GLY A 140 4.71 -22.66 -6.21
CA GLY A 140 4.74 -21.60 -5.22
C GLY A 140 4.05 -20.33 -5.71
N PHE A 141 4.33 -19.21 -5.06
CA PHE A 141 3.77 -17.92 -5.49
C PHE A 141 4.47 -17.43 -6.75
N LYS A 142 3.68 -16.93 -7.71
CA LYS A 142 4.15 -16.33 -8.96
C LYS A 142 3.42 -15.03 -9.21
N TYR A 143 4.15 -14.02 -9.65
CA TYR A 143 3.55 -12.80 -10.15
C TYR A 143 2.85 -13.03 -11.49
N TYR A 144 1.79 -12.27 -11.75
CA TYR A 144 1.16 -12.20 -13.07
C TYR A 144 2.10 -11.53 -14.08
N ASP A 145 1.93 -11.84 -15.37
CA ASP A 145 2.76 -11.30 -16.45
C ASP A 145 2.75 -9.75 -16.51
N ASP A 146 1.66 -9.11 -16.08
CA ASP A 146 1.46 -7.66 -16.08
C ASP A 146 1.75 -7.00 -14.72
N HIS A 147 2.34 -7.71 -13.76
CA HIS A 147 2.54 -7.23 -12.40
C HIS A 147 3.37 -5.91 -12.32
N GLU A 148 4.33 -5.70 -13.21
CA GLU A 148 5.05 -4.43 -13.30
C GLU A 148 4.13 -3.26 -13.69
N GLU A 149 3.26 -3.47 -14.68
CA GLU A 149 2.28 -2.46 -15.09
C GLU A 149 1.28 -2.17 -13.97
N LEU A 150 0.83 -3.20 -13.26
CA LEU A 150 -0.07 -3.07 -12.12
C LEU A 150 0.57 -2.29 -10.95
N ARG A 151 1.87 -2.46 -10.68
CA ARG A 151 2.61 -1.60 -9.73
C ARG A 151 2.60 -0.14 -10.18
N LEU A 152 2.83 0.12 -11.47
CA LEU A 152 2.77 1.48 -12.01
C LEU A 152 1.38 2.10 -11.87
N VAL A 153 0.31 1.32 -12.07
CA VAL A 153 -1.08 1.79 -11.86
C VAL A 153 -1.30 2.18 -10.41
N PHE A 154 -0.87 1.35 -9.47
CA PHE A 154 -0.97 1.65 -8.04
C PHE A 154 -0.23 2.93 -7.68
N TRP A 155 1.07 3.02 -7.99
CA TRP A 155 1.90 4.16 -7.64
C TRP A 155 1.45 5.45 -8.33
N SER A 156 1.08 5.38 -9.62
CA SER A 156 0.52 6.53 -10.34
C SER A 156 -0.72 7.08 -9.64
N LYS A 157 -1.66 6.21 -9.28
CA LYS A 157 -2.90 6.63 -8.63
C LYS A 157 -2.65 7.16 -7.23
N PHE A 158 -1.80 6.49 -6.44
CA PHE A 158 -1.43 6.93 -5.10
C PHE A 158 -0.78 8.31 -5.13
N LEU A 159 0.27 8.50 -5.94
CA LEU A 159 1.00 9.77 -6.06
C LEU A 159 0.12 10.91 -6.59
N CYS A 160 -0.83 10.60 -7.48
CA CYS A 160 -1.82 11.57 -7.95
C CYS A 160 -2.74 12.02 -6.80
N LEU A 161 -3.27 11.07 -6.01
CA LEU A 161 -4.17 11.38 -4.90
C LEU A 161 -3.47 12.14 -3.77
N THR A 162 -2.21 11.84 -3.49
CA THR A 162 -1.42 12.53 -2.44
C THR A 162 -0.75 13.80 -2.95
N ARG A 163 -0.89 14.14 -4.24
CA ARG A 163 -0.20 15.26 -4.90
C ARG A 163 1.33 15.21 -4.72
N ARG A 164 1.87 14.02 -4.43
CA ARG A 164 3.28 13.79 -4.08
C ARG A 164 3.77 14.57 -2.85
N GLU A 165 2.86 15.15 -2.08
CA GLU A 165 3.20 16.06 -0.99
C GLU A 165 3.77 15.29 0.19
N GLY A 166 5.00 15.64 0.60
CA GLY A 166 5.65 15.06 1.79
C GLY A 166 6.10 13.60 1.67
N ILE A 167 5.91 12.93 0.52
CA ILE A 167 6.25 11.51 0.40
C ILE A 167 7.77 11.32 0.35
N GLN A 168 8.26 10.60 1.36
CA GLN A 168 9.66 10.20 1.48
C GLN A 168 9.86 8.82 0.84
N LEU A 169 10.07 8.76 -0.47
CA LEU A 169 10.11 7.50 -1.23
C LEU A 169 11.18 6.51 -0.75
N ARG A 170 12.36 6.99 -0.33
CA ARG A 170 13.43 6.13 0.19
C ARG A 170 13.05 5.48 1.51
N GLN A 171 12.42 6.24 2.40
CA GLN A 171 11.90 5.75 3.68
C GLN A 171 10.73 4.80 3.46
N THR A 172 9.86 5.10 2.50
CA THR A 172 8.75 4.23 2.08
C THR A 172 9.25 2.88 1.58
N GLU A 173 10.28 2.86 0.74
CA GLU A 173 10.90 1.62 0.26
C GLU A 173 11.54 0.82 1.39
N ALA A 174 12.25 1.50 2.31
CA ALA A 174 12.84 0.84 3.48
C ALA A 174 11.76 0.24 4.39
N ALA A 175 10.67 0.98 4.62
CA ALA A 175 9.51 0.51 5.39
C ALA A 175 8.78 -0.64 4.69
N ARG A 176 8.67 -0.62 3.35
CA ARG A 176 8.13 -1.74 2.54
C ARG A 176 8.92 -3.02 2.77
N LYS A 177 10.24 -2.96 2.62
CA LYS A 177 11.11 -4.13 2.87
C LYS A 177 11.00 -4.63 4.31
N LEU A 178 10.97 -3.72 5.29
CA LEU A 178 10.76 -4.10 6.70
C LEU A 178 9.39 -4.78 6.89
N GLY A 179 8.33 -4.24 6.30
CA GLY A 179 7.00 -4.84 6.34
C GLY A 179 6.97 -6.26 5.77
N ILE A 180 7.57 -6.46 4.60
CA ILE A 180 7.71 -7.79 3.97
C ILE A 180 8.51 -8.74 4.87
N LEU A 181 9.64 -8.28 5.41
CA LEU A 181 10.48 -9.06 6.34
C LEU A 181 9.71 -9.50 7.59
N LEU A 182 8.97 -8.59 8.23
CA LEU A 182 8.21 -8.93 9.43
C LEU A 182 7.04 -9.87 9.11
N TRP A 183 6.34 -9.64 8.00
CA TRP A 183 5.13 -10.39 7.64
C TRP A 183 5.44 -11.80 7.13
N ARG A 184 6.48 -11.95 6.29
CA ARG A 184 6.83 -13.22 5.64
C ARG A 184 8.05 -13.91 6.25
N GLY A 185 8.83 -13.21 7.07
CA GLY A 185 10.02 -13.76 7.72
C GLY A 185 9.78 -14.28 9.14
N ILE A 186 8.66 -13.93 9.77
CA ILE A 186 8.28 -14.45 11.09
C ILE A 186 7.09 -15.38 10.91
N ALA A 187 7.23 -16.60 11.41
CA ALA A 187 6.18 -17.60 11.27
C ALA A 187 4.99 -17.27 12.19
N PHE A 188 3.79 -17.53 11.68
CA PHE A 188 2.55 -17.47 12.43
C PHE A 188 2.11 -18.89 12.80
N ASP A 189 2.42 -19.30 14.02
CA ASP A 189 2.07 -20.63 14.55
C ASP A 189 0.95 -20.46 15.59
N ASP A 190 -0.30 -20.73 15.22
CA ASP A 190 -1.46 -20.69 16.12
C ASP A 190 -1.57 -19.36 16.91
N GLY A 191 -1.32 -18.23 16.25
CA GLY A 191 -1.33 -16.90 16.88
C GLY A 191 0.00 -16.49 17.53
N ARG A 192 1.00 -17.37 17.55
CA ARG A 192 2.35 -17.06 18.04
C ARG A 192 3.21 -16.52 16.90
N ILE A 193 3.91 -15.43 17.18
CA ILE A 193 4.78 -14.72 16.24
C ILE A 193 6.16 -14.53 16.90
N ASP A 194 6.72 -15.66 17.36
CA ASP A 194 7.91 -15.74 18.22
C ASP A 194 9.08 -16.54 17.62
N ARG A 195 8.94 -17.06 16.38
CA ARG A 195 10.02 -17.71 15.62
C ARG A 195 10.10 -17.22 14.18
N VAL A 196 11.28 -17.33 13.57
CA VAL A 196 11.45 -17.11 12.13
C VAL A 196 10.91 -18.29 11.32
N VAL A 197 10.69 -18.06 10.02
CA VAL A 197 10.46 -19.14 9.04
C VAL A 197 11.71 -20.01 8.87
N GLU A 198 11.53 -21.32 8.73
CA GLU A 198 12.60 -22.33 8.73
C GLU A 198 12.61 -23.12 7.42
N ALA A 199 13.82 -23.35 6.86
CA ALA A 199 13.98 -24.15 5.65
C ALA A 199 13.56 -25.62 5.91
N GLY A 200 12.86 -26.22 4.95
CA GLY A 200 12.27 -27.55 5.04
C GLY A 200 10.94 -27.61 5.78
N ARG A 201 10.51 -26.52 6.43
CA ARG A 201 9.20 -26.41 7.10
C ARG A 201 8.32 -25.35 6.45
N ASP A 202 8.88 -24.17 6.20
CA ASP A 202 8.17 -22.98 5.74
C ASP A 202 8.64 -22.56 4.33
N ASP A 203 9.00 -23.51 3.47
CA ASP A 203 9.66 -23.25 2.18
C ASP A 203 8.83 -22.35 1.25
N SER A 204 7.49 -22.47 1.28
CA SER A 204 6.59 -21.59 0.51
C SER A 204 6.67 -20.13 0.98
N GLU A 205 6.79 -19.91 2.29
CA GLU A 205 6.92 -18.57 2.86
C GLU A 205 8.30 -17.98 2.55
N ILE A 206 9.36 -18.78 2.64
CA ILE A 206 10.72 -18.36 2.26
C ILE A 206 10.78 -18.02 0.76
N GLN A 207 10.15 -18.81 -0.09
CA GLN A 207 10.08 -18.57 -1.54
C GLN A 207 9.38 -17.23 -1.83
N LYS A 208 8.23 -16.97 -1.19
CA LYS A 208 7.50 -15.71 -1.33
C LYS A 208 8.28 -14.53 -0.75
N LEU A 209 8.90 -14.67 0.43
CA LEU A 209 9.72 -13.64 1.07
C LEU A 209 10.84 -13.17 0.14
N ARG A 210 11.60 -14.10 -0.45
CA ARG A 210 12.65 -13.78 -1.43
C ARG A 210 12.08 -13.03 -2.63
N LEU A 211 11.00 -13.55 -3.21
CA LEU A 211 10.36 -12.96 -4.39
C LEU A 211 9.88 -11.52 -4.13
N PHE A 212 9.41 -11.22 -2.91
CA PHE A 212 8.89 -9.90 -2.55
C PHE A 212 9.98 -8.89 -2.24
N LEU A 213 11.08 -9.34 -1.63
CA LEU A 213 12.24 -8.49 -1.33
C LEU A 213 13.02 -8.08 -2.59
N GLU A 214 12.98 -8.92 -3.64
CA GLU A 214 13.56 -8.65 -4.96
C GLU A 214 12.58 -7.95 -5.93
N ALA A 215 11.35 -7.66 -5.49
CA ALA A 215 10.38 -6.94 -6.33
C ALA A 215 10.86 -5.51 -6.66
N PRO A 216 10.52 -4.98 -7.87
CA PRO A 216 10.92 -3.64 -8.29
C PRO A 216 10.64 -2.57 -7.24
N SER A 217 11.61 -1.68 -7.01
CA SER A 217 11.52 -0.70 -5.93
C SER A 217 10.43 0.34 -6.16
N VAL A 218 9.96 0.95 -5.07
CA VAL A 218 9.06 2.12 -5.12
C VAL A 218 9.68 3.28 -5.91
N LEU A 219 11.02 3.42 -5.85
CA LEU A 219 11.77 4.45 -6.56
C LEU A 219 11.71 4.24 -8.08
N GLU A 220 12.00 3.02 -8.55
CA GLU A 220 11.89 2.67 -9.97
C GLU A 220 10.47 2.90 -10.50
N SER A 221 9.47 2.50 -9.72
CA SER A 221 8.07 2.72 -10.07
C SER A 221 7.77 4.22 -10.17
N SER A 222 8.21 5.03 -9.21
CA SER A 222 8.04 6.48 -9.23
C SER A 222 8.75 7.16 -10.40
N ASP A 223 9.96 6.72 -10.75
CA ASP A 223 10.73 7.27 -11.86
C ASP A 223 10.10 6.93 -13.21
N LYS A 224 9.61 5.70 -13.40
CA LYS A 224 8.82 5.29 -14.57
C LYS A 224 7.53 6.14 -14.68
N VAL A 225 6.84 6.39 -13.57
CA VAL A 225 5.64 7.26 -13.55
C VAL A 225 5.98 8.69 -13.95
N ARG A 226 7.12 9.23 -13.47
CA ARG A 226 7.58 10.57 -13.86
C ARG A 226 7.88 10.63 -15.36
N TYR A 227 8.60 9.63 -15.90
CA TYR A 227 8.95 9.56 -17.30
C TYR A 227 7.71 9.50 -18.21
N GLN A 228 6.72 8.65 -17.86
CA GLN A 228 5.46 8.60 -18.60
C GLN A 228 4.72 9.93 -18.56
N SER A 229 4.62 10.59 -17.39
CA SER A 229 4.00 11.92 -17.29
C SER A 229 4.67 12.93 -18.21
N THR A 230 6.01 13.00 -18.21
CA THR A 230 6.75 13.95 -19.05
C THR A 230 6.64 13.65 -20.54
N PHE A 231 6.45 12.38 -20.93
CA PHE A 231 6.26 11.99 -22.33
C PHE A 231 4.88 12.43 -22.86
N TRP A 232 3.85 12.38 -22.01
CA TRP A 232 2.52 12.91 -22.35
C TRP A 232 2.40 14.44 -22.21
N ASP A 233 3.28 15.09 -21.45
CA ASP A 233 3.31 16.57 -21.33
C ASP A 233 3.80 17.27 -22.63
N PHE A 234 4.46 16.57 -23.55
CA PHE A 234 4.70 17.08 -24.92
C PHE A 234 3.49 16.93 -25.86
N GLY A 235 2.38 16.38 -25.36
CA GLY A 235 1.13 16.15 -26.09
C GLY A 235 -0.11 16.43 -25.23
N HIS A 236 -0.17 17.62 -24.62
CA HIS A 236 -1.38 18.32 -24.20
C HIS A 236 -2.52 17.46 -23.58
N PHE A 237 -2.44 17.06 -22.31
CA PHE A 237 -3.66 16.75 -21.52
C PHE A 237 -3.53 17.15 -20.05
N SER A 238 -4.28 18.19 -19.71
CA SER A 238 -4.47 18.75 -18.39
C SER A 238 -5.32 17.82 -17.51
N CYS A 239 -4.86 17.55 -16.29
CA CYS A 239 -5.68 16.99 -15.20
C CYS A 239 -6.77 18.00 -14.81
N TRP A 240 -7.91 17.98 -15.48
CA TRP A 240 -9.05 18.87 -15.21
C TRP A 240 -10.38 18.13 -15.31
N GLU A 241 -10.90 17.71 -14.17
CA GLU A 241 -12.32 17.71 -13.81
C GLU A 241 -12.33 18.25 -12.37
N GLY A 242 -13.01 19.31 -11.97
CA GLY A 242 -13.73 20.39 -12.63
C GLY A 242 -14.16 21.32 -11.50
N VAL A 243 -13.86 22.63 -11.57
CA VAL A 243 -14.57 23.68 -10.82
C VAL A 243 -14.45 24.98 -11.62
N GLU A 244 -15.55 25.41 -12.23
CA GLU A 244 -15.67 26.72 -12.86
C GLU A 244 -15.67 27.84 -11.82
N TRP A 245 -14.73 28.79 -11.95
CA TRP A 245 -14.93 30.16 -11.48
C TRP A 245 -14.48 31.12 -12.57
N MET A 246 -15.44 31.62 -13.36
CA MET A 246 -15.25 32.83 -14.16
C MET A 246 -16.34 33.83 -13.82
N ARG A 247 -15.94 34.97 -13.25
CA ARG A 247 -16.83 36.06 -12.85
C ARG A 247 -17.14 36.94 -14.07
N MET A 248 -18.44 37.23 -14.22
CA MET A 248 -19.10 38.19 -15.14
C MET A 248 -19.40 37.67 -16.56
N ARG A 249 -20.64 37.66 -17.08
CA ARG A 249 -21.78 38.59 -16.96
C ARG A 249 -23.14 37.91 -17.23
N LYS A 250 -24.21 38.45 -16.64
CA LYS A 250 -25.65 38.09 -16.77
C LYS A 250 -26.08 37.51 -18.12
N ARG A 251 -26.71 36.33 -18.11
CA ARG A 251 -28.00 36.08 -18.76
C ARG A 251 -28.70 34.88 -18.11
N ARG A 252 -29.98 35.08 -17.82
CA ARG A 252 -30.90 34.20 -17.09
C ARG A 252 -31.51 33.21 -18.08
N VAL A 253 -31.29 31.90 -17.93
CA VAL A 253 -32.20 30.85 -18.41
C VAL A 253 -32.14 29.66 -17.44
N HIS A 254 -33.31 29.25 -16.97
CA HIS A 254 -33.57 28.07 -16.14
C HIS A 254 -33.33 26.79 -16.94
N LEU A 255 -32.84 25.71 -16.31
CA LEU A 255 -33.44 24.34 -16.30
C LEU A 255 -32.55 23.31 -15.54
N ARG A 256 -33.24 22.40 -14.84
CA ARG A 256 -32.87 21.25 -13.96
C ARG A 256 -31.67 20.39 -14.44
N GLY A 257 -30.77 19.88 -13.58
CA GLY A 257 -30.90 18.72 -12.65
C GLY A 257 -30.32 17.46 -13.33
N ASN A 258 -29.42 16.62 -12.80
CA ASN A 258 -29.12 16.10 -11.47
C ASN A 258 -27.61 15.83 -11.33
N GLY A 259 -27.05 16.03 -10.13
CA GLY A 259 -25.74 15.50 -9.74
C GLY A 259 -25.90 14.59 -8.53
N ASP A 260 -25.20 13.47 -8.54
CA ASP A 260 -24.84 12.67 -7.35
C ASP A 260 -23.86 11.56 -7.78
N GLU A 261 -22.55 11.81 -7.70
CA GLU A 261 -21.51 10.79 -7.99
C GLU A 261 -20.36 10.71 -6.98
N ASP A 262 -20.30 11.52 -5.91
CA ASP A 262 -19.10 11.62 -5.08
C ASP A 262 -19.29 11.35 -3.57
N ARG A 263 -20.42 10.78 -3.13
CA ARG A 263 -20.75 10.70 -1.69
C ARG A 263 -20.49 9.37 -0.95
N ASP A 264 -20.07 8.31 -1.63
CA ASP A 264 -20.12 6.96 -1.02
C ASP A 264 -18.84 6.44 -0.34
N LEU A 265 -17.78 7.25 -0.20
CA LEU A 265 -16.58 6.84 0.57
C LEU A 265 -16.30 7.69 1.82
N GLU A 266 -16.86 8.90 1.92
CA GLU A 266 -16.69 9.73 3.13
C GLU A 266 -17.61 9.27 4.28
N SER A 267 -18.73 8.59 3.99
CA SER A 267 -19.69 8.12 5.01
C SER A 267 -19.18 6.94 5.84
N VAL A 268 -18.19 6.20 5.35
CA VAL A 268 -17.64 5.02 6.05
C VAL A 268 -16.63 5.41 7.13
N VAL A 269 -15.91 6.52 6.96
CA VAL A 269 -14.85 6.95 7.90
C VAL A 269 -15.41 7.77 9.08
N GLN A 270 -16.51 8.52 8.88
CA GLN A 270 -17.07 9.36 9.95
C GLN A 270 -17.75 8.59 11.09
N ASN A 271 -18.06 7.30 10.92
CA ASN A 271 -18.66 6.49 11.99
C ASN A 271 -17.66 6.05 13.09
N VAL A 272 -16.36 6.25 12.90
CA VAL A 272 -15.33 5.85 13.90
C VAL A 272 -14.79 7.05 14.71
N VAL A 273 -14.89 8.28 14.18
CA VAL A 273 -14.39 9.48 14.87
C VAL A 273 -15.40 10.06 15.88
N GLY A 274 -16.67 9.63 15.84
CA GLY A 274 -17.75 10.17 16.67
C GLY A 274 -18.12 9.40 17.94
N LYS A 275 -17.38 8.35 18.32
CA LYS A 275 -17.63 7.60 19.56
C LYS A 275 -16.34 7.28 20.31
N ARG A 276 -15.72 8.30 20.91
CA ARG A 276 -15.01 8.19 22.18
C ARG A 276 -15.30 9.42 23.01
#